data_AF-A0A833FLS8-F1
#
_entry.id   AF-A0A833FLS8-F1
#
_cell.length_a   1.000
_cell.length_b   1.000
_cell.length_c   1.000
_cell.angle_alpha   90.00
_cell.angle_beta   90.00
_cell.angle_gamma   90.00
#
_symmetry.space_group_name_H-M   'P 1'
#
loop_
_entity.id
_entity.type
_entity.pdbx_description
1 polymer ?
#
loop_
_entity_poly.entity_id
_entity_poly.type
_entity_poly.pdbx_seq_one_letter_code
_entity_poly.pdbx_strand_id
1 'polypeptide(L)'
;MKNFGKMVASREVIDIPGEQIGVNEEGEPVFAPDQKQPVLIFRDVNGADWFDLAKEYPHAFYIALDDENRIISMTDDYQHSQIADYNLVGIDNDFGFTFGPGGTVYGATWTGSEIISPASDTVPDEISRRQFFQQLAVAGIITNAEALAAMKSGAVPQALQAIIDALPTEQDRFNAEMLVIGADTFNRLHALTETVRLAMQWTEEQRDSFWLEASKL
;
A
#
# COMPACT_ATOMS: atom_id res chain seq x y z
N MET A 1 9.19 22.44 -2.91
CA MET A 1 8.62 21.84 -1.68
C MET A 1 8.09 22.92 -0.75
N LYS A 2 6.89 22.70 -0.19
CA LYS A 2 6.24 23.55 0.81
C LYS A 2 5.58 22.69 1.88
N ASN A 3 5.90 22.92 3.15
CA ASN A 3 5.12 22.37 4.26
C ASN A 3 3.94 23.31 4.55
N PHE A 4 2.72 22.78 4.48
CA PHE A 4 1.46 23.50 4.72
C PHE A 4 0.96 23.35 6.15
N GLY A 5 1.59 22.48 6.95
CA GLY A 5 1.19 22.25 8.33
C GLY A 5 0.09 21.21 8.48
N LYS A 6 -0.31 20.99 9.74
CA LYS A 6 -1.40 20.08 10.10
C LYS A 6 -2.75 20.67 9.74
N MET A 7 -3.56 19.92 9.00
CA MET A 7 -4.89 20.37 8.58
C MET A 7 -5.93 20.09 9.66
N VAL A 8 -6.81 21.06 9.87
CA VAL A 8 -7.96 20.99 10.76
C VAL A 8 -9.22 21.06 9.93
N ALA A 9 -10.11 20.07 10.09
CA ALA A 9 -11.43 20.12 9.48
C ALA A 9 -12.43 20.83 10.39
N SER A 10 -13.19 21.74 9.81
CA SER A 10 -14.36 22.37 10.45
C SER A 10 -15.60 22.17 9.60
N ARG A 11 -16.71 21.84 10.26
CA ARG A 11 -18.02 21.74 9.60
C ARG A 11 -18.64 23.13 9.50
N GLU A 12 -18.96 23.54 8.29
CA GLU A 12 -19.65 24.78 8.02
C GLU A 12 -20.92 24.53 7.21
N VAL A 13 -21.82 25.51 7.21
CA VAL A 13 -23.02 25.49 6.38
C VAL A 13 -22.88 26.63 5.39
N ILE A 14 -22.84 26.28 4.11
CA ILE A 14 -22.84 27.26 3.03
C ILE A 14 -24.24 27.42 2.46
N ASP A 15 -24.56 28.65 2.07
CA ASP A 15 -25.77 28.95 1.31
C ASP A 15 -25.45 28.77 -0.18
N ILE A 16 -26.13 27.82 -0.81
CA ILE A 16 -26.10 27.59 -2.25
C ILE A 16 -27.26 28.38 -2.84
N PRO A 17 -27.00 29.42 -3.64
CA PRO A 17 -28.06 30.21 -4.27
C PRO A 17 -28.99 29.30 -5.08
N GLY A 18 -30.29 29.53 -4.97
CA GLY A 18 -31.25 28.79 -5.78
C GLY A 18 -31.04 29.03 -7.27
N GLU A 19 -31.11 27.98 -8.08
CA GLU A 19 -31.00 28.09 -9.54
C GLU A 19 -32.23 28.80 -10.12
N GLN A 20 -32.05 29.48 -11.27
CA GLN A 20 -33.17 30.09 -11.98
C GLN A 20 -34.10 28.99 -12.52
N ILE A 21 -35.35 28.99 -12.09
CA ILE A 21 -36.38 28.01 -12.47
C ILE A 21 -37.37 28.56 -13.51
N GLY A 22 -37.30 29.85 -13.83
CA GLY A 22 -38.12 30.45 -14.87
C GLY A 22 -38.03 31.96 -14.93
N VAL A 23 -39.04 32.56 -15.57
CA VAL A 23 -39.30 33.99 -15.64
C VAL A 23 -40.78 34.22 -15.35
N ASN A 24 -41.11 35.26 -14.59
CA ASN A 24 -42.49 35.62 -14.25
C ASN A 24 -43.19 36.35 -15.43
N GLU A 25 -44.45 36.72 -15.25
CA GLU A 25 -45.26 37.41 -16.29
C GLU A 25 -44.71 38.79 -16.67
N GLU A 26 -43.87 39.38 -15.83
CA GLU A 26 -43.20 40.68 -16.02
C GLU A 26 -41.81 40.53 -16.68
N GLY A 27 -41.38 39.29 -16.94
CA GLY A 27 -40.09 38.96 -17.55
C GLY A 27 -38.91 38.90 -16.55
N GLU A 28 -39.18 38.95 -15.25
CA GLU A 28 -38.15 38.86 -14.20
C GLU A 28 -37.81 37.41 -13.86
N PRO A 29 -36.53 37.08 -13.61
CA PRO A 29 -36.10 35.73 -13.29
C PRO A 29 -36.68 35.25 -11.94
N VAL A 30 -37.21 34.03 -11.93
CA VAL A 30 -37.66 33.34 -10.71
C VAL A 30 -36.62 32.30 -10.33
N PHE A 31 -36.19 32.31 -9.07
CA PHE A 31 -35.19 31.39 -8.54
C PHE A 31 -35.83 30.38 -7.58
N ALA A 32 -35.26 29.17 -7.53
CA ALA A 32 -35.52 28.23 -6.45
C ALA A 32 -35.14 28.85 -5.09
N PRO A 33 -35.62 28.31 -3.96
CA PRO A 33 -35.13 28.72 -2.65
C PRO A 33 -33.66 28.32 -2.48
N ASP A 34 -32.91 29.15 -1.76
CA ASP A 34 -31.54 28.86 -1.38
C ASP A 34 -31.45 27.56 -0.58
N GLN A 35 -30.41 26.78 -0.85
CA GLN A 35 -30.17 25.52 -0.16
C GLN A 35 -29.03 25.69 0.83
N LYS A 36 -29.19 25.11 2.02
CA LYS A 36 -28.14 25.06 3.03
C LYS A 36 -27.43 23.73 2.96
N GLN A 37 -26.16 23.74 2.57
CA GLN A 37 -25.37 22.53 2.45
C GLN A 37 -24.30 22.49 3.54
N PRO A 38 -24.28 21.45 4.40
CA PRO A 38 -23.15 21.24 5.28
C PRO A 38 -21.93 20.79 4.46
N VAL A 39 -20.80 21.46 4.67
CA VAL A 39 -19.52 21.15 4.04
C VAL A 39 -18.43 21.01 5.10
N LEU A 40 -17.37 20.28 4.77
CA LEU A 40 -16.14 20.28 5.54
C LEU A 40 -15.16 21.23 4.87
N ILE A 41 -14.62 22.16 5.65
CA ILE A 41 -13.56 23.07 5.23
C ILE A 41 -12.29 22.69 5.97
N PHE A 42 -11.19 22.61 5.23
CA PHE A 42 -9.87 22.24 5.75
C PHE A 42 -8.99 23.46 5.81
N ARG A 43 -8.44 23.74 6.99
CA ARG A 43 -7.57 24.89 7.22
C ARG A 43 -6.28 24.49 7.90
N ASP A 44 -5.22 25.25 7.65
CA ASP A 44 -4.00 25.11 8.44
C ASP A 44 -4.21 25.62 9.88
N VAL A 45 -3.17 25.47 10.71
CA VAL A 45 -3.19 25.93 12.11
C VAL A 45 -3.35 27.45 12.27
N ASN A 46 -3.12 28.22 11.21
CA ASN A 46 -3.29 29.68 11.19
C ASN A 46 -4.68 30.10 10.67
N GLY A 47 -5.52 29.14 10.26
CA GLY A 47 -6.85 29.38 9.71
C GLY A 47 -6.88 29.69 8.22
N ALA A 48 -5.78 29.48 7.48
CA ALA A 48 -5.76 29.63 6.03
C ALA A 48 -6.40 28.41 5.35
N ASP A 49 -7.24 28.66 4.34
CA ASP A 49 -7.95 27.62 3.60
C ASP A 49 -7.01 26.76 2.73
N TRP A 50 -7.23 25.45 2.72
CA TRP A 50 -6.40 24.50 1.96
C TRP A 50 -6.39 24.79 0.46
N PHE A 51 -7.54 25.09 -0.16
CA PHE A 51 -7.61 25.33 -1.59
C PHE A 51 -6.89 26.63 -1.96
N ASP A 52 -7.00 27.66 -1.12
CA ASP A 52 -6.28 28.91 -1.33
C ASP A 52 -4.77 28.71 -1.19
N LEU A 53 -4.33 28.00 -0.15
CA LEU A 53 -2.92 27.66 0.06
C LEU A 53 -2.33 26.86 -1.11
N ALA A 54 -3.03 25.84 -1.59
CA ALA A 54 -2.57 24.99 -2.69
C ALA A 54 -2.53 25.74 -4.04
N LYS A 55 -3.44 26.69 -4.26
CA LYS A 55 -3.40 27.58 -5.44
C LYS A 55 -2.27 28.61 -5.37
N GLU A 56 -1.99 29.14 -4.18
CA GLU A 56 -0.90 30.10 -3.97
C GLU A 56 0.47 29.42 -4.12
N TYR A 57 0.60 28.18 -3.65
CA TYR A 57 1.85 27.40 -3.70
C TYR A 57 1.63 26.04 -4.38
N PRO A 58 1.45 26.01 -5.71
CA PRO A 58 1.20 24.77 -6.43
C PRO A 58 2.44 23.87 -6.45
N HIS A 59 2.22 22.57 -6.24
CA HIS A 59 3.22 21.52 -6.33
C HIS A 59 2.72 20.38 -7.22
N ALA A 60 3.66 19.60 -7.76
CA ALA A 60 3.34 18.46 -8.63
C ALA A 60 2.62 17.33 -7.88
N PHE A 61 2.98 17.12 -6.61
CA PHE A 61 2.36 16.14 -5.73
C PHE A 61 2.15 16.70 -4.32
N TYR A 62 1.21 16.11 -3.61
CA TYR A 62 0.87 16.44 -2.23
C TYR A 62 0.87 15.16 -1.41
N ILE A 63 1.65 15.15 -0.33
CA ILE A 63 1.71 14.05 0.63
C ILE A 63 1.05 14.46 1.94
N ALA A 64 0.36 13.52 2.57
CA ALA A 64 -0.13 13.64 3.93
C ALA A 64 0.72 12.79 4.86
N LEU A 65 1.17 13.38 5.96
CA LEU A 65 2.08 12.77 6.93
C LEU A 65 1.41 12.60 8.28
N ASP A 66 1.61 11.44 8.91
CA ASP A 66 1.29 11.24 10.33
C ASP A 66 2.30 11.95 11.24
N ASP A 67 2.08 11.85 12.55
CA ASP A 67 2.94 12.50 13.55
C ASP A 67 4.37 11.91 13.60
N GLU A 68 4.63 10.78 12.93
CA GLU A 68 5.95 10.16 12.77
C GLU A 68 6.59 10.47 11.40
N ASN A 69 6.00 11.38 10.62
CA ASN A 69 6.39 11.71 9.24
C ASN A 69 6.24 10.55 8.24
N ARG A 70 5.37 9.58 8.51
CA ARG A 70 5.04 8.52 7.56
C ARG A 70 3.96 9.00 6.59
N ILE A 71 4.14 8.69 5.31
CA ILE A 71 3.23 9.05 4.24
C ILE A 71 2.01 8.11 4.30
N ILE A 72 0.84 8.69 4.56
CA ILE A 72 -0.44 7.97 4.58
C ILE A 72 -1.25 8.19 3.30
N SER A 73 -0.96 9.26 2.57
CA SER A 73 -1.56 9.58 1.29
C SER A 73 -0.57 10.33 0.40
N MET A 74 -0.69 10.13 -0.91
CA MET A 74 -0.03 10.91 -1.95
C MET A 74 -0.98 11.06 -3.14
N THR A 75 -1.02 12.25 -3.72
CA THR A 75 -1.83 12.56 -4.91
C THR A 75 -1.19 13.69 -5.71
N ASP A 76 -1.45 13.73 -7.01
CA ASP A 76 -1.13 14.81 -7.95
C ASP A 76 -2.24 15.88 -8.03
N ASP A 77 -3.38 15.67 -7.37
CA ASP A 77 -4.49 16.63 -7.31
C ASP A 77 -4.67 17.12 -5.87
N TYR A 78 -4.36 18.40 -5.61
CA TYR A 78 -4.54 19.01 -4.29
C TYR A 78 -5.98 18.91 -3.78
N GLN A 79 -6.97 18.85 -4.67
CA GLN A 79 -8.39 18.72 -4.30
C GLN A 79 -8.68 17.36 -3.67
N HIS A 80 -7.88 16.33 -3.96
CA HIS A 80 -7.96 15.02 -3.31
C HIS A 80 -7.20 14.97 -1.98
N SER A 81 -6.39 15.99 -1.65
CA SER A 81 -5.61 16.07 -0.41
C SER A 81 -6.35 16.79 0.72
N GLN A 82 -7.64 16.47 0.91
CA GLN A 82 -8.49 17.04 1.96
C GLN A 82 -8.53 16.09 3.17
N ILE A 83 -7.43 16.02 3.91
CA ILE A 83 -7.25 15.04 4.99
C ILE A 83 -6.95 15.77 6.30
N ALA A 84 -7.86 15.67 7.28
CA ALA A 84 -7.70 16.27 8.60
C ALA A 84 -6.72 15.48 9.47
N ASP A 85 -6.14 16.15 10.47
CA ASP A 85 -5.24 15.57 11.46
C ASP A 85 -3.91 15.03 10.90
N TYR A 86 -3.58 15.37 9.65
CA TYR A 86 -2.29 15.07 9.03
C TYR A 86 -1.58 16.33 8.59
N ASN A 87 -0.25 16.27 8.57
CA ASN A 87 0.58 17.35 8.04
C ASN A 87 0.67 17.24 6.52
N LEU A 88 0.22 18.27 5.80
CA LEU A 88 0.29 18.30 4.34
C LEU A 88 1.58 18.95 3.85
N VAL A 89 2.22 18.32 2.86
CA VAL A 89 3.44 18.82 2.23
C VAL A 89 3.29 18.73 0.71
N GLY A 90 3.58 19.82 0.02
CA GLY A 90 3.71 19.84 -1.43
C GLY A 90 5.15 19.49 -1.84
N ILE A 91 5.30 18.52 -2.73
CA ILE A 91 6.58 18.04 -3.28
C ILE A 91 6.55 18.08 -4.81
N ASP A 92 7.72 18.21 -5.42
CA ASP A 92 7.85 18.43 -6.88
C ASP A 92 8.31 17.17 -7.65
N ASN A 93 8.52 16.05 -6.93
CA ASN A 93 8.97 14.77 -7.46
C ASN A 93 8.32 13.64 -6.66
N ASP A 94 8.06 12.50 -7.29
CA ASP A 94 7.52 11.28 -6.67
C ASP A 94 8.61 10.38 -6.06
N PHE A 95 9.88 10.71 -6.30
CA PHE A 95 11.06 9.95 -5.85
C PHE A 95 11.06 8.49 -6.34
N GLY A 96 10.39 8.21 -7.46
CA GLY A 96 10.26 6.87 -8.02
C GLY A 96 9.23 5.98 -7.30
N PHE A 97 8.42 6.54 -6.41
CA PHE A 97 7.32 5.82 -5.76
C PHE A 97 6.04 5.90 -6.59
N THR A 98 5.16 4.92 -6.41
CA THR A 98 3.81 4.93 -6.99
C THR A 98 2.77 5.26 -5.91
N PHE A 99 1.64 5.83 -6.33
CA PHE A 99 0.49 6.15 -5.46
C PHE A 99 -0.82 5.70 -6.14
N GLY A 100 -1.92 5.76 -5.39
CA GLY A 100 -3.20 5.14 -5.74
C GLY A 100 -3.34 3.74 -5.15
N PRO A 101 -4.38 2.97 -5.50
CA PRO A 101 -4.57 1.62 -4.97
C PRO A 101 -3.33 0.74 -5.19
N GLY A 102 -2.70 0.29 -4.10
CA GLY A 102 -1.47 -0.54 -4.14
C GLY A 102 -0.16 0.23 -4.35
N GLY A 103 -0.16 1.56 -4.24
CA GLY A 103 1.05 2.38 -4.36
C GLY A 103 2.15 2.04 -3.36
N THR A 104 3.40 2.17 -3.77
CA THR A 104 4.58 1.86 -2.95
C THR A 104 4.94 2.93 -1.94
N VAL A 105 4.36 4.13 -2.03
CA VAL A 105 4.70 5.28 -1.17
C VAL A 105 4.14 5.17 0.25
N TYR A 106 3.11 4.35 0.48
CA TYR A 106 2.41 4.34 1.76
C TYR A 106 3.26 3.70 2.87
N GLY A 107 3.32 4.38 4.01
CA GLY A 107 4.20 4.06 5.14
C GLY A 107 5.60 4.65 5.01
N ALA A 108 6.00 5.12 3.82
CA ALA A 108 7.33 5.70 3.60
C ALA A 108 7.57 6.92 4.49
N THR A 109 8.81 7.10 4.93
CA THR A 109 9.19 8.24 5.78
C THR A 109 9.60 9.41 4.92
N TRP A 110 8.95 10.56 5.12
CA TRP A 110 9.39 11.82 4.56
C TRP A 110 10.46 12.46 5.45
N THR A 111 11.64 12.73 4.89
CA THR A 111 12.78 13.31 5.65
C THR A 111 12.83 14.83 5.63
N GLY A 112 11.95 15.47 4.86
CA GLY A 112 12.05 16.90 4.52
C GLY A 112 12.68 17.16 3.15
N SER A 113 13.39 16.18 2.57
CA SER A 113 13.99 16.30 1.23
C SER A 113 13.87 15.05 0.37
N GLU A 114 13.65 13.88 0.97
CA GLU A 114 13.57 12.59 0.29
C GLU A 114 12.43 11.76 0.87
N ILE A 115 11.89 10.84 0.06
CA ILE A 115 11.04 9.76 0.53
C ILE A 115 11.94 8.54 0.73
N ILE A 116 12.08 8.12 1.97
CA ILE A 116 12.74 6.84 2.29
C ILE A 116 11.62 5.82 2.42
N SER A 117 11.68 4.75 1.62
CA SER A 117 10.74 3.64 1.75
C SER A 117 10.57 3.30 3.24
N PRO A 118 9.34 2.98 3.71
CA PRO A 118 9.21 2.44 5.06
C PRO A 118 10.21 1.31 5.06
N ALA A 119 11.14 1.27 6.03
CA ALA A 119 12.20 0.27 6.05
C ALA A 119 11.56 -1.01 5.57
N SER A 120 11.88 -1.43 4.34
CA SER A 120 11.60 -2.80 4.04
C SER A 120 12.44 -3.47 5.11
N ASP A 121 11.80 -4.26 5.95
CA ASP A 121 12.38 -5.57 6.18
C ASP A 121 12.84 -6.00 4.78
N THR A 122 14.10 -5.72 4.46
CA THR A 122 14.67 -5.97 3.12
C THR A 122 14.31 -7.40 2.87
N VAL A 123 13.41 -7.65 1.92
CA VAL A 123 12.74 -8.95 1.80
C VAL A 123 13.86 -9.97 1.81
N PRO A 124 14.00 -10.75 2.90
CA PRO A 124 15.29 -11.34 3.15
C PRO A 124 15.57 -12.30 2.04
N ASP A 125 16.80 -12.27 1.52
CA ASP A 125 17.15 -13.19 0.46
C ASP A 125 17.11 -14.63 0.96
N GLU A 126 17.19 -14.85 2.29
CA GLU A 126 17.09 -16.16 2.90
C GLU A 126 16.15 -16.19 4.11
N ILE A 127 15.34 -17.25 4.21
CA ILE A 127 14.59 -17.61 5.41
C ILE A 127 14.97 -19.01 5.85
N SER A 128 14.95 -19.28 7.15
CA SER A 128 15.25 -20.61 7.66
C SER A 128 14.18 -21.63 7.27
N ARG A 129 14.54 -22.92 7.27
CA ARG A 129 13.61 -24.04 7.07
C ARG A 129 12.40 -23.96 7.99
N ARG A 130 12.61 -23.59 9.27
CA ARG A 130 11.52 -23.37 10.24
C ARG A 130 10.56 -22.29 9.76
N GLN A 131 11.10 -21.11 9.44
CA GLN A 131 10.31 -19.95 9.00
C GLN A 131 9.50 -20.28 7.74
N PHE A 132 10.09 -20.97 6.77
CA PHE A 132 9.43 -21.39 5.55
C PHE A 132 8.22 -22.29 5.81
N PHE A 133 8.39 -23.43 6.50
CA PHE A 133 7.27 -24.35 6.76
C PHE A 133 6.24 -23.78 7.73
N GLN A 134 6.66 -22.97 8.70
CA GLN A 134 5.73 -22.29 9.61
C GLN A 134 4.88 -21.29 8.85
N GLN A 135 5.47 -20.51 7.92
CA GLN A 135 4.71 -19.56 7.12
C GLN A 135 3.77 -20.25 6.12
N LEU A 136 4.15 -21.40 5.53
CA LEU A 136 3.22 -22.20 4.72
C LEU A 136 1.97 -22.63 5.51
N ALA A 137 2.14 -22.95 6.80
CA ALA A 137 1.02 -23.31 7.66
C ALA A 137 0.17 -22.08 8.05
N VAL A 138 0.81 -20.95 8.38
CA VAL A 138 0.12 -19.68 8.65
C VAL A 138 -0.69 -19.22 7.44
N ALA A 139 -0.15 -19.38 6.23
CA ALA A 139 -0.82 -19.07 4.97
C ALA A 139 -1.89 -20.10 4.57
N GLY A 140 -2.08 -21.18 5.33
CA GLY A 140 -3.08 -22.22 5.06
C GLY A 140 -2.78 -23.11 3.84
N ILE A 141 -1.54 -23.09 3.35
CA ILE A 141 -1.10 -23.89 2.19
C ILE A 141 -0.86 -25.34 2.62
N ILE A 142 -0.38 -25.53 3.84
CA ILE A 142 -0.22 -26.84 4.49
C ILE A 142 -0.87 -26.81 5.87
N THR A 143 -1.13 -27.98 6.43
CA THR A 143 -1.61 -28.10 7.80
C THR A 143 -0.46 -27.96 8.81
N ASN A 144 -0.79 -27.59 10.05
CA ASN A 144 0.18 -27.58 11.16
C ASN A 144 0.85 -28.95 11.36
N ALA A 145 0.13 -30.05 11.12
CA ALA A 145 0.66 -31.40 11.23
C ALA A 145 1.71 -31.69 10.15
N GLU A 146 1.48 -31.24 8.92
CA GLU A 146 2.43 -31.35 7.82
C GLU A 146 3.68 -30.50 8.04
N ALA A 147 3.52 -29.26 8.55
CA ALA A 147 4.66 -28.42 8.90
C ALA A 147 5.57 -29.09 9.95
N LEU A 148 4.98 -29.71 10.98
CA LEU A 148 5.72 -30.46 11.99
C LEU A 148 6.37 -31.73 11.42
N ALA A 149 5.71 -32.45 10.53
CA ALA A 149 6.28 -33.62 9.86
C ALA A 149 7.48 -33.25 8.98
N ALA A 150 7.39 -32.14 8.24
CA ALA A 150 8.47 -31.61 7.42
C ALA A 150 9.73 -31.25 8.25
N MET A 151 9.53 -30.75 9.46
CA MET A 151 10.61 -30.44 10.40
C MET A 151 11.20 -31.68 11.09
N LYS A 152 10.41 -32.71 11.37
CA LYS A 152 10.85 -33.90 12.12
C LYS A 152 11.49 -34.99 11.27
N SER A 153 10.90 -35.27 10.11
CA SER A 153 11.28 -36.42 9.28
C SER A 153 11.69 -36.03 7.87
N GLY A 154 11.69 -34.73 7.54
CA GLY A 154 11.92 -34.28 6.16
C GLY A 154 10.80 -34.66 5.20
N ALA A 155 9.60 -34.99 5.71
CA ALA A 155 8.47 -35.34 4.87
C ALA A 155 8.03 -34.11 4.06
N VAL A 156 7.92 -34.26 2.74
CA VAL A 156 7.41 -33.20 1.86
C VAL A 156 5.88 -33.13 2.00
N PRO A 157 5.30 -31.98 2.41
CA PRO A 157 3.85 -31.78 2.44
C PRO A 157 3.20 -32.04 1.09
N GLN A 158 1.97 -32.56 1.07
CA GLN A 158 1.31 -32.96 -0.19
C GLN A 158 1.14 -31.78 -1.16
N ALA A 159 0.85 -30.59 -0.63
CA ALA A 159 0.73 -29.37 -1.44
C ALA A 159 2.04 -29.02 -2.16
N LEU A 160 3.19 -29.19 -1.50
CA LEU A 160 4.50 -28.98 -2.13
C LEU A 160 4.84 -30.10 -3.10
N GLN A 161 4.48 -31.35 -2.79
CA GLN A 161 4.68 -32.47 -3.71
C GLN A 161 3.93 -32.25 -5.02
N ALA A 162 2.69 -31.76 -4.97
CA ALA A 162 1.91 -31.45 -6.17
C ALA A 162 2.58 -30.37 -7.04
N ILE A 163 3.24 -29.39 -6.42
CA ILE A 163 3.99 -28.34 -7.14
C ILE A 163 5.26 -28.93 -7.77
N ILE A 164 5.98 -29.79 -7.04
CA ILE A 164 7.14 -30.50 -7.55
C ILE A 164 6.74 -31.36 -8.75
N ASP A 165 5.67 -32.14 -8.65
CA ASP A 165 5.20 -33.04 -9.70
C ASP A 165 4.79 -32.29 -10.98
N ALA A 166 4.39 -31.01 -10.86
CA ALA A 166 4.05 -30.14 -11.99
C ALA A 166 5.27 -29.59 -12.75
N LEU A 167 6.50 -29.77 -12.23
CA LEU A 167 7.72 -29.33 -12.90
C LEU A 167 7.96 -30.12 -14.20
N PRO A 168 8.44 -29.45 -15.27
CA PRO A 168 8.44 -30.02 -16.62
C PRO A 168 9.42 -31.19 -16.80
N THR A 169 10.59 -31.16 -16.16
CA THR A 169 11.62 -32.19 -16.32
C THR A 169 11.81 -33.02 -15.07
N GLU A 170 12.23 -34.28 -15.23
CA GLU A 170 12.54 -35.17 -14.11
C GLU A 170 13.70 -34.65 -13.26
N GLN A 171 14.67 -33.99 -13.90
CA GLN A 171 15.79 -33.35 -13.21
C GLN A 171 15.33 -32.19 -12.31
N ASP A 172 14.39 -31.37 -12.77
CA ASP A 172 13.84 -30.27 -11.97
C ASP A 172 13.06 -30.80 -10.77
N ARG A 173 12.28 -31.88 -10.96
CA ARG A 173 11.56 -32.58 -9.89
C ARG A 173 12.52 -33.08 -8.81
N PHE A 174 13.56 -33.80 -9.23
CA PHE A 174 14.57 -34.32 -8.31
C PHE A 174 15.30 -33.20 -7.57
N ASN A 175 15.71 -32.14 -8.27
CA ASN A 175 16.38 -31.00 -7.66
C ASN A 175 15.48 -30.25 -6.67
N ALA A 176 14.19 -30.11 -6.97
CA ALA A 176 13.20 -29.50 -6.09
C ALA A 176 13.01 -30.31 -4.81
N GLU A 177 12.82 -31.62 -4.94
CA GLU A 177 12.65 -32.52 -3.82
C GLU A 177 13.88 -32.53 -2.91
N MET A 178 15.09 -32.59 -3.49
CA MET A 178 16.34 -32.48 -2.75
C MET A 178 16.49 -31.15 -2.01
N LEU A 179 16.09 -30.02 -2.62
CA LEU A 179 16.12 -28.72 -1.95
C LEU A 179 15.13 -28.70 -0.78
N VAL A 180 13.89 -29.13 -1.00
CA VAL A 180 12.85 -29.10 0.04
C VAL A 180 13.20 -30.02 1.21
N ILE A 181 13.87 -31.15 0.99
CA ILE A 181 14.27 -32.08 2.06
C ILE A 181 15.58 -31.65 2.73
N GLY A 182 16.57 -31.19 1.96
CA GLY A 182 17.94 -30.99 2.43
C GLY A 182 18.32 -29.55 2.80
N ALA A 183 17.51 -28.54 2.46
CA ALA A 183 17.86 -27.15 2.73
C ALA A 183 17.62 -26.76 4.20
N ASP A 184 18.65 -26.16 4.81
CA ASP A 184 18.55 -25.48 6.12
C ASP A 184 17.99 -24.05 5.98
N THR A 185 18.23 -23.41 4.84
CA THR A 185 17.72 -22.09 4.46
C THR A 185 17.16 -22.11 3.03
N PHE A 186 16.13 -21.30 2.79
CA PHE A 186 15.51 -21.13 1.48
C PHE A 186 15.82 -19.75 0.93
N ASN A 187 16.48 -19.71 -0.22
CA ASN A 187 16.83 -18.46 -0.87
C ASN A 187 15.72 -17.99 -1.84
N ARG A 188 15.28 -16.75 -1.68
CA ARG A 188 14.22 -16.10 -2.46
C ARG A 188 14.55 -15.98 -3.94
N LEU A 189 15.82 -15.70 -4.24
CA LEU A 189 16.34 -15.49 -5.59
C LEU A 189 16.80 -16.79 -6.26
N HIS A 190 16.63 -17.92 -5.59
CA HIS A 190 16.94 -19.22 -6.16
C HIS A 190 16.00 -19.53 -7.34
N ALA A 191 16.53 -20.08 -8.44
CA ALA A 191 15.77 -20.38 -9.66
C ALA A 191 14.54 -21.28 -9.39
N LEU A 192 14.66 -22.18 -8.42
CA LEU A 192 13.56 -23.05 -8.01
C LEU A 192 12.40 -22.30 -7.33
N THR A 193 12.72 -21.27 -6.54
CA THR A 193 11.71 -20.43 -5.89
C THR A 193 10.84 -19.73 -6.92
N GLU A 194 11.46 -19.26 -8.01
CA GLU A 194 10.74 -18.66 -9.13
C GLU A 194 9.85 -19.66 -9.86
N THR A 195 10.32 -20.89 -10.02
CA THR A 195 9.53 -21.95 -10.68
C THR A 195 8.32 -22.35 -9.84
N VAL A 196 8.49 -22.43 -8.51
CA VAL A 196 7.40 -22.65 -7.56
C VAL A 196 6.40 -21.49 -7.58
N ARG A 197 6.88 -20.23 -7.56
CA ARG A 197 6.02 -19.05 -7.66
C ARG A 197 5.11 -19.11 -8.89
N LEU A 198 5.68 -19.44 -10.05
CA LEU A 198 4.94 -19.59 -11.31
C LEU A 198 3.95 -20.75 -11.26
N ALA A 199 4.33 -21.90 -10.70
CA ALA A 199 3.44 -23.05 -10.55
C ALA A 199 2.25 -22.77 -9.62
N MET A 200 2.46 -21.94 -8.58
CA MET A 200 1.43 -21.47 -7.66
C MET A 200 0.59 -20.30 -8.22
N GLN A 201 0.93 -19.80 -9.41
CA GLN A 201 0.33 -18.60 -10.01
C GLN A 201 0.45 -17.37 -9.12
N TRP A 202 1.52 -17.29 -8.31
CA TRP A 202 1.77 -16.15 -7.44
C TRP A 202 2.37 -14.99 -8.22
N THR A 203 2.06 -13.75 -7.84
CA THR A 203 2.79 -12.57 -8.33
C THR A 203 4.15 -12.43 -7.62
N GLU A 204 5.03 -11.56 -8.13
CA GLU A 204 6.31 -11.28 -7.48
C GLU A 204 6.10 -10.66 -6.08
N GLU A 205 5.09 -9.81 -5.93
CA GLU A 205 4.71 -9.19 -4.67
C GLU A 205 4.18 -10.22 -3.66
N GLN A 206 3.47 -11.26 -4.12
CA GLN A 206 3.00 -12.35 -3.25
C GLN A 206 4.16 -13.20 -2.72
N ARG A 207 5.16 -13.49 -3.57
CA ARG A 207 6.42 -14.12 -3.12
C ARG A 207 7.11 -13.24 -2.10
N ASP A 208 7.31 -11.97 -2.42
CA ASP A 208 8.05 -11.06 -1.55
C ASP A 208 7.33 -10.86 -0.21
N SER A 209 6.00 -10.79 -0.21
CA SER A 209 5.18 -10.78 1.00
C SER A 209 5.31 -12.07 1.82
N PHE A 210 5.40 -13.24 1.17
CA PHE A 210 5.63 -14.50 1.88
C PHE A 210 6.96 -14.50 2.63
N TRP A 211 8.05 -14.07 1.97
CA TRP A 211 9.38 -14.02 2.58
C TRP A 211 9.43 -13.01 3.73
N LEU A 212 8.77 -11.86 3.53
CA LEU A 212 8.61 -10.83 4.54
C LEU A 212 7.95 -11.37 5.81
N GLU A 213 6.78 -11.99 5.67
CA GLU A 213 6.04 -12.54 6.80
C GLU A 213 6.76 -13.73 7.45
N ALA A 214 7.38 -14.60 6.64
CA ALA A 214 8.18 -15.70 7.16
C ALA A 214 9.36 -15.22 8.01
N SER A 215 10.00 -14.10 7.65
CA SER A 215 11.15 -13.56 8.37
C SER A 215 10.84 -13.10 9.79
N LYS A 216 9.56 -12.82 10.08
CA LYS A 216 9.07 -12.36 11.39
C LYS A 216 8.82 -13.50 12.37
N LEU A 217 8.94 -14.76 11.92
CA LEU A 217 8.72 -15.99 12.69
C LEU A 217 10.01 -16.59 13.26
#